data_AF-A0A2P8HQ82-F1
#
_entry.id   AF-A0A2P8HQ82-F1
#
_cell.length_a   1.000
_cell.length_b   1.000
_cell.length_c   1.000
_cell.angle_alpha   90.00
_cell.angle_beta   90.00
_cell.angle_gamma   90.00
#
_symmetry.space_group_name_H-M   'P 1'
#
loop_
_entity.id
_entity.type
_entity.pdbx_description
1 polymer ?
#
loop_
_entity_poly.entity_id
_entity_poly.type
_entity_poly.pdbx_seq_one_letter_code
_entity_poly.pdbx_strand_id
1 'polypeptide(L)' 'MKKAKIALTAMAVLAVVGGALAYRAANPIKYFKEGIQNQCTVLTFQAVVPSTTGFQTRLSTASTTLRCPLITVTTVQ' A
#
# COMPACT_ATOMS: atom_id res chain seq x y z
N MET A 1 33.97 -27.55 -3.65
CA MET A 1 32.67 -27.71 -4.35
C MET A 1 31.44 -27.36 -3.50
N LYS A 2 31.27 -27.91 -2.28
CA LYS A 2 30.03 -27.73 -1.49
C LYS A 2 29.74 -26.27 -1.05
N LYS A 3 30.77 -25.48 -0.71
CA LYS A 3 30.59 -24.09 -0.22
C LYS A 3 30.07 -23.11 -1.28
N ALA A 4 30.48 -23.29 -2.54
CA ALA A 4 30.00 -22.45 -3.64
C ALA A 4 28.51 -22.67 -3.92
N LYS A 5 28.01 -23.91 -3.83
CA LYS A 5 26.58 -24.21 -3.99
C LYS A 5 25.72 -23.54 -2.90
N ILE A 6 26.21 -23.52 -1.65
CA ILE A 6 25.52 -22.92 -0.51
C ILE A 6 25.42 -21.39 -0.67
N ALA A 7 26.51 -20.74 -1.12
CA ALA A 7 26.50 -19.31 -1.39
C ALA A 7 25.51 -18.94 -2.51
N LEU A 8 25.47 -19.74 -3.57
CA LEU A 8 24.59 -19.52 -4.72
C LEU A 8 23.10 -19.67 -4.33
N THR A 9 22.77 -20.64 -3.49
CA THR A 9 21.41 -20.79 -2.95
C THR A 9 21.02 -19.63 -2.03
N ALA A 10 21.94 -19.13 -1.20
CA ALA A 10 21.65 -18.00 -0.32
C ALA A 10 21.35 -16.71 -1.10
N MET A 11 22.10 -16.46 -2.18
CA MET A 11 21.86 -15.31 -3.05
C MET A 11 20.52 -15.41 -3.79
N ALA A 12 20.14 -16.62 -4.25
CA ALA A 12 18.85 -16.83 -4.88
C ALA A 12 17.69 -16.55 -3.92
N VAL A 13 17.79 -16.99 -2.65
CA VAL A 13 16.76 -16.72 -1.64
C VAL A 13 16.67 -15.23 -1.33
N LEU A 14 17.80 -14.55 -1.16
CA LEU A 14 17.84 -13.10 -0.92
C LEU A 14 17.25 -12.31 -2.09
N ALA A 15 17.51 -12.71 -3.34
CA ALA A 15 16.97 -12.07 -4.52
C ALA A 15 15.45 -12.23 -4.62
N VAL A 16 14.91 -13.42 -4.30
CA VAL A 16 13.46 -13.67 -4.31
C VAL A 16 12.76 -12.87 -3.22
N VAL A 17 13.31 -12.88 -1.99
CA VAL A 17 12.73 -12.13 -0.87
C VAL A 17 12.80 -10.62 -1.11
N GLY A 18 13.96 -10.13 -1.57
CA GLY A 18 14.15 -8.72 -1.93
C GLY A 18 13.24 -8.28 -3.08
N GLY A 19 13.08 -9.10 -4.12
CA GLY A 19 12.16 -8.83 -5.22
C GLY A 19 10.69 -8.78 -4.78
N ALA A 20 10.27 -9.69 -3.89
CA ALA A 20 8.91 -9.70 -3.35
C ALA A 20 8.61 -8.46 -2.50
N LEU A 21 9.56 -8.05 -1.66
CA LEU A 21 9.45 -6.82 -0.85
C LEU A 21 9.40 -5.57 -1.74
N ALA A 22 10.27 -5.49 -2.75
CA ALA A 22 10.30 -4.38 -3.70
C ALA A 22 9.01 -4.27 -4.52
N TYR A 23 8.44 -5.40 -4.95
CA TYR A 23 7.16 -5.42 -5.66
C TYR A 23 6.01 -4.89 -4.79
N ARG A 24 6.01 -5.22 -3.49
CA ARG A 24 4.98 -4.75 -2.55
C ARG A 24 5.09 -3.25 -2.27
N ALA A 25 6.32 -2.72 -2.21
CA ALA A 25 6.57 -1.28 -2.08
C ALA A 25 6.21 -0.50 -3.36
N ALA A 26 6.37 -1.09 -4.54
CA ALA A 26 6.11 -0.45 -5.83
C ALA A 26 4.62 -0.34 -6.20
N ASN A 27 3.74 -1.08 -5.52
CA ASN A 27 2.29 -1.08 -5.80
C ASN A 27 1.53 -0.39 -4.66
N PRO A 28 1.52 0.96 -4.59
CA PRO A 28 0.71 1.66 -3.61
C PRO A 28 -0.76 1.29 -3.79
N ILE A 29 -1.45 1.00 -2.68
CA ILE A 29 -2.87 0.70 -2.71
C ILE A 29 -3.59 1.94 -3.24
N LYS A 30 -4.44 1.72 -4.26
CA LYS A 30 -5.23 2.79 -4.88
C LYS A 30 -6.38 3.14 -3.95
N TYR A 31 -6.45 4.40 -3.54
CA TYR A 31 -7.57 4.93 -2.78
C TYR A 31 -8.19 6.11 -3.52
N PHE A 32 -9.47 6.35 -3.26
CA PHE A 32 -10.21 7.52 -3.69
C PHE A 32 -10.43 8.43 -2.49
N LYS A 33 -10.18 9.73 -2.66
CA LYS A 33 -10.47 10.78 -1.67
C LYS A 33 -11.59 11.69 -2.18
N GLU A 34 -12.17 12.47 -1.27
CA GLU A 34 -13.19 13.46 -1.62
C GLU A 34 -12.60 14.56 -2.52
N GLY A 35 -13.30 14.85 -3.61
CA GLY A 35 -13.00 15.93 -4.55
C GLY A 35 -13.90 17.15 -4.39
N ILE A 36 -13.84 18.01 -5.39
CA ILE A 36 -14.70 19.19 -5.54
C ILE A 36 -16.13 18.70 -5.74
N GLN A 37 -17.07 19.05 -4.86
CA GLN A 37 -18.44 18.50 -4.71
C GLN A 37 -18.61 17.28 -3.77
N ASN A 38 -17.63 16.99 -2.90
CA ASN A 38 -17.71 15.89 -1.93
C ASN A 38 -17.93 14.51 -2.57
N GLN A 39 -17.49 14.33 -3.82
CA GLN A 39 -17.56 13.05 -4.52
C GLN A 39 -16.26 12.28 -4.29
N CYS A 40 -16.36 10.97 -4.08
CA CYS A 40 -15.22 10.09 -3.88
C CYS A 40 -14.61 9.66 -5.22
N THR A 41 -14.06 10.60 -5.98
CA THR A 41 -13.57 10.38 -7.36
C THR A 41 -12.08 10.68 -7.54
N VAL A 42 -11.45 11.35 -6.57
CA VAL A 42 -10.06 11.77 -6.72
C VAL A 42 -9.13 10.63 -6.35
N LEU A 43 -8.44 10.09 -7.34
CA LEU A 43 -7.55 8.96 -7.16
C LEU A 43 -6.26 9.42 -6.45
N THR A 44 -5.88 8.70 -5.41
CA THR A 44 -4.67 8.93 -4.62
C THR A 44 -3.95 7.62 -4.36
N PHE A 45 -2.62 7.67 -4.39
CA PHE A 45 -1.76 6.53 -4.14
C PHE A 45 -1.12 6.79 -2.78
N GLN A 46 -1.67 6.17 -1.73
CA GLN A 46 -1.13 6.30 -0.38
C GLN A 46 -1.04 4.91 0.26
N ALA A 47 0.04 4.66 0.99
CA ALA A 47 0.15 3.50 1.88
C ALA A 47 -0.67 3.81 3.14
N VAL A 48 -1.94 3.44 3.12
CA VAL A 48 -2.87 3.67 4.21
C VAL A 48 -3.17 2.35 4.88
N VAL A 49 -2.89 2.24 6.18
CA VAL A 49 -3.20 1.06 6.98
C VAL A 49 -4.36 1.39 7.93
N PRO A 50 -5.47 0.63 7.91
CA PRO A 50 -6.57 0.82 8.85
C PRO A 50 -6.06 0.60 10.28
N SER A 51 -6.36 1.53 11.17
CA SER A 51 -5.82 1.55 12.53
C SER A 51 -6.85 2.03 13.53
N THR A 52 -6.74 1.55 14.77
CA THR A 52 -7.59 1.97 15.90
C THR A 52 -7.06 3.24 16.59
N THR A 53 -5.82 3.67 16.30
CA THR A 53 -5.16 4.82 16.93
C THR A 53 -4.62 5.84 15.91
N GLY A 54 -5.28 5.94 14.75
CA GLY A 54 -4.89 6.81 13.65
C GLY A 54 -5.64 8.15 13.59
N PHE A 55 -5.40 8.92 12.53
CA PHE A 55 -6.20 10.09 12.21
C PHE A 55 -7.40 9.69 11.34
N GLN A 56 -8.52 10.40 11.49
CA GLN A 56 -9.70 10.15 10.66
C GLN A 56 -9.55 10.85 9.31
N THR A 57 -9.78 10.11 8.24
CA THR A 57 -9.79 10.65 6.88
C THR A 57 -10.92 10.02 6.07
N ARG A 58 -11.27 10.66 4.96
CA ARG A 58 -12.34 10.22 4.05
C ARG A 58 -11.73 9.56 2.83
N LEU A 59 -11.73 8.24 2.82
CA LEU A 59 -11.11 7.42 1.77
C LEU A 59 -12.00 6.22 1.42
N SER A 60 -11.96 5.81 0.16
CA SER A 60 -12.63 4.60 -0.34
C SER A 60 -11.69 3.82 -1.26
N THR A 61 -11.87 2.51 -1.35
CA THR A 61 -11.21 1.68 -2.38
C THR A 61 -11.98 1.68 -3.71
N ALA A 62 -13.20 2.22 -3.72
CA ALA A 62 -14.07 2.33 -4.89
C ALA A 62 -14.50 3.78 -5.12
N SER A 63 -14.58 4.19 -6.39
CA SER A 63 -15.12 5.50 -6.75
C SER A 63 -16.62 5.54 -6.51
N THR A 64 -17.11 6.61 -5.88
CA THR A 64 -18.54 6.81 -5.67
C THR A 64 -18.90 8.26 -5.95
N THR A 65 -20.14 8.48 -6.42
CA THR A 65 -20.73 9.82 -6.59
C THR A 65 -21.15 10.45 -5.26
N LEU A 66 -21.05 9.69 -4.17
CA LEU A 66 -21.31 10.11 -2.79
C LEU A 66 -20.00 10.44 -2.07
N ARG A 67 -20.14 10.94 -0.84
CA ARG A 67 -19.02 11.20 0.08
C ARG A 67 -18.26 9.91 0.38
N CYS A 68 -16.91 9.98 0.45
CA CYS A 68 -16.13 8.83 0.89
C CYS A 68 -16.48 8.48 2.36
N PRO A 69 -16.46 7.18 2.73
CA PRO A 69 -16.62 6.79 4.12
C PRO A 69 -15.48 7.32 4.98
N LEU A 70 -15.81 7.62 6.23
CA LEU A 70 -14.84 8.06 7.23
C LEU A 70 -14.12 6.81 7.75
N ILE A 71 -12.80 6.76 7.56
CA ILE A 71 -11.96 5.66 8.04
C ILE A 71 -10.81 6.21 8.89
N THR A 72 -10.46 5.45 9.93
CA THR A 72 -9.31 5.76 10.77
C THR A 72 -8.07 5.11 10.20
N VAL A 73 -7.03 5.91 9.95
CA VAL A 73 -5.84 5.45 9.25
C VAL A 73 -4.57 5.93 9.90
N THR A 74 -3.51 5.15 9.76
CA THR A 74 -2.15 5.60 10.06
C THR A 74 -1.38 5.68 8.75
N THR A 75 -0.84 6.85 8.42
CA THR A 75 0.07 7.00 7.28
C THR A 75 1.36 6.26 7.59
N VAL A 76 1.75 5.38 6.68
CA VAL A 76 3.13 4.88 6.64
C VAL A 76 3.89 5.90 5.78
N GLN A 77 4.54 6.87 6.43
CA GLN A 77 5.49 7.77 5.75
C GLN A 77 6.75 7.00 5.39
#